data_AF-A0A8H4JTC8-F1
#
_entry.id   AF-A0A8H4JTC8-F1
#
_cell.length_a   1.000
_cell.length_b   1.000
_cell.length_c   1.000
_cell.angle_alpha   90.00
_cell.angle_beta   90.00
_cell.angle_gamma   90.00
#
_symmetry.space_group_name_H-M   'P 1'
#
loop_
_entity.id
_entity.type
_entity.pdbx_description
1 polymer ?
#
loop_
_entity_poly.entity_id
_entity_poly.type
_entity_poly.pdbx_seq_one_letter_code
_entity_poly.pdbx_strand_id
1 'polypeptide(L)'
;MDIEVGFDMVPRLSSGAGDQQAWKEFIDHVRAVHHDDSKVKVRAYYIEFEVGEHPFLPFEGHKFLRFSSKLNSNGNVEHYIYSIIRLTRLYFGPRVHPWNDGLNQFDYYSWSEVHDSFRLYNQPDSPSSSDVPPFEVRDIPRKGRGLIAKVDIAAGARILCEKTASPG
;
A
#
# COMPACT_ATOMS: atom_id res chain seq x y z
N MET A 1 11.59 7.78 28.16
CA MET A 1 10.22 7.79 27.63
C MET A 1 10.40 7.75 26.13
N ASP A 2 10.06 6.62 25.51
CA ASP A 2 10.29 6.46 24.07
C ASP A 2 9.14 7.17 23.37
N ILE A 3 9.43 8.34 22.81
CA ILE A 3 8.44 9.14 22.10
C ILE A 3 8.24 8.50 20.73
N GLU A 4 7.03 8.04 20.45
CA GLU A 4 6.66 7.58 19.11
C GLU A 4 6.13 8.74 18.26
N VAL A 5 6.57 8.79 17.01
CA VAL A 5 6.17 9.80 16.04
C VAL A 5 5.85 9.14 14.71
N GLY A 6 4.90 9.72 13.99
CA GLY A 6 4.54 9.21 12.68
C GLY A 6 3.38 9.93 12.05
N PHE A 7 2.78 9.26 11.08
CA PHE A 7 1.50 9.67 10.52
C PHE A 7 0.68 8.47 10.10
N ASP A 8 -0.63 8.69 10.13
CA ASP A 8 -1.63 7.80 9.58
C ASP A 8 -2.24 8.40 8.31
N MET A 9 -2.68 7.55 7.39
CA MET A 9 -3.42 7.95 6.20
C MET A 9 -4.93 7.85 6.45
N VAL A 10 -5.61 8.99 6.63
CA VAL A 10 -7.01 9.08 7.04
C VAL A 10 -7.79 10.07 6.16
N PRO A 11 -8.77 9.63 5.35
CA PRO A 11 -9.17 8.24 5.13
C PRO A 11 -8.11 7.42 4.39
N ARG A 12 -8.20 6.09 4.49
CA ARG A 12 -7.36 5.14 3.75
C ARG A 12 -7.42 5.42 2.25
N LEU A 13 -6.32 5.15 1.54
CA LEU A 13 -6.32 5.19 0.08
C LEU A 13 -7.17 4.05 -0.47
N SER A 14 -7.89 4.33 -1.54
CA SER A 14 -8.66 3.33 -2.28
C SER A 14 -7.78 2.61 -3.30
N SER A 15 -8.28 1.49 -3.83
CA SER A 15 -7.71 0.83 -5.02
C SER A 15 -8.14 1.51 -6.33
N GLY A 16 -8.75 2.70 -6.27
CA GLY A 16 -9.14 3.47 -7.44
C GLY A 16 -7.94 4.08 -8.16
N ALA A 17 -8.08 4.29 -9.48
CA ALA A 17 -7.00 4.77 -10.34
C ALA A 17 -6.36 6.10 -9.86
N GLY A 18 -7.16 7.01 -9.30
CA GLY A 18 -6.66 8.29 -8.78
C GLY A 18 -5.70 8.13 -7.60
N ASP A 19 -6.09 7.35 -6.58
CA ASP A 19 -5.24 7.11 -5.41
C ASP A 19 -4.01 6.26 -5.79
N GLN A 20 -4.18 5.27 -6.68
CA GLN A 20 -3.07 4.45 -7.15
C GLN A 20 -2.03 5.27 -7.92
N GLN A 21 -2.46 6.16 -8.81
CA GLN A 21 -1.56 7.02 -9.58
C GLN A 21 -0.84 8.01 -8.67
N ALA A 22 -1.55 8.68 -7.75
CA ALA A 22 -0.95 9.59 -6.79
C ALA A 22 0.07 8.87 -5.87
N TRP A 23 -0.24 7.65 -5.42
CA TRP A 23 0.69 6.83 -4.63
C TRP A 23 1.93 6.43 -5.41
N LYS A 24 1.77 6.04 -6.68
CA LYS A 24 2.91 5.72 -7.54
C LYS A 24 3.85 6.92 -7.71
N GLU A 25 3.30 8.09 -8.00
CA GLU A 25 4.09 9.33 -8.11
C GLU A 25 4.80 9.70 -6.80
N PHE A 26 4.10 9.52 -5.66
CA PHE A 26 4.71 9.68 -4.34
C PHE A 26 5.88 8.71 -4.12
N ILE A 27 5.71 7.42 -4.42
CA ILE A 27 6.77 6.41 -4.27
C ILE A 27 7.97 6.72 -5.18
N ASP A 28 7.74 7.14 -6.42
CA ASP A 28 8.81 7.52 -7.34
C ASP A 28 9.56 8.77 -6.84
N HIS A 29 8.86 9.73 -6.23
CA HIS A 29 9.48 10.90 -5.61
C HIS A 29 10.30 10.52 -4.36
N VAL A 30 9.81 9.62 -3.51
CA VAL A 30 10.56 9.08 -2.36
C VAL A 30 11.86 8.41 -2.84
N ARG A 31 11.79 7.59 -3.89
CA ARG A 31 12.98 6.96 -4.48
C ARG A 31 13.98 7.99 -5.01
N ALA A 32 13.50 9.04 -5.68
CA ALA A 32 14.37 10.08 -6.21
C ALA A 32 15.08 10.86 -5.10
N VAL A 33 14.37 11.22 -4.02
CA VAL A 33 14.94 11.95 -2.88
C VAL A 33 15.98 11.10 -2.12
N HIS A 34 15.77 9.79 -2.03
CA HIS A 34 16.60 8.88 -1.25
C HIS A 34 17.49 7.94 -2.09
N HIS A 35 17.74 8.25 -3.37
CA HIS A 35 18.44 7.34 -4.28
C HIS A 35 19.86 6.96 -3.85
N ASP A 36 20.58 7.88 -3.20
CA ASP A 36 21.95 7.68 -2.68
C ASP A 36 21.98 7.38 -1.17
N ASP A 37 20.81 7.25 -0.54
CA ASP A 37 20.74 6.99 0.90
C ASP A 37 20.94 5.50 1.20
N SER A 38 22.10 5.16 1.73
CA SER A 38 22.44 3.78 2.10
C SER A 38 21.46 3.15 3.10
N LYS A 39 20.68 3.93 3.86
CA LYS A 39 19.70 3.42 4.84
C LYS A 39 18.31 3.24 4.25
N VAL A 40 18.09 3.60 2.98
CA VAL A 40 16.80 3.40 2.31
C VAL A 40 16.94 2.26 1.31
N LYS A 41 16.24 1.16 1.57
CA LYS A 41 16.30 -0.06 0.76
C LYS A 41 15.01 -0.27 0.01
N VAL A 42 15.11 -0.38 -1.31
CA VAL A 42 14.00 -0.83 -2.15
C VAL A 42 13.94 -2.36 -2.08
N ARG A 43 12.88 -2.89 -1.47
CA ARG A 43 12.57 -4.33 -1.42
C ARG A 43 11.60 -4.69 -2.55
N ALA A 44 11.19 -5.96 -2.61
CA ALA A 44 10.30 -6.46 -3.67
C ALA A 44 8.93 -5.77 -3.70
N TYR A 45 8.38 -5.40 -2.54
CA TYR A 45 7.01 -4.88 -2.43
C TYR A 45 6.89 -3.56 -1.66
N TYR A 46 8.00 -3.05 -1.12
CA TYR A 46 8.02 -1.86 -0.29
C TYR A 46 9.40 -1.18 -0.28
N ILE A 47 9.43 0.06 0.18
CA ILE A 47 10.66 0.77 0.57
C ILE A 47 10.81 0.64 2.07
N GLU A 48 11.96 0.16 2.53
CA GLU A 48 12.32 0.06 3.94
C GLU A 48 13.32 1.15 4.31
N PHE A 49 13.07 1.86 5.42
CA PHE A 49 14.01 2.81 5.98
C PHE A 49 14.70 2.13 7.16
N GLU A 50 15.96 1.70 7.00
CA GLU A 50 16.78 1.01 8.02
C GLU A 50 17.24 2.00 9.12
N VAL A 51 16.25 2.61 9.78
CA VAL A 51 16.38 3.54 10.91
C VAL A 51 15.30 3.25 11.94
N GLY A 52 15.63 3.41 13.23
CA GLY A 52 14.67 3.21 14.30
C GLY A 52 14.08 1.80 14.29
N GLU A 53 12.75 1.73 14.18
CA GLU A 53 11.96 0.48 14.11
C GLU A 53 11.71 0.01 12.66
N HIS A 54 12.51 0.51 11.72
CA HIS A 54 12.46 0.12 10.31
C HIS A 54 11.10 0.42 9.65
N PRO A 55 10.60 1.68 9.67
CA PRO A 55 9.34 1.99 9.01
C PRO A 55 9.45 1.77 7.50
N PHE A 56 8.34 1.38 6.86
CA PHE A 56 8.33 1.05 5.44
C PHE A 56 7.08 1.53 4.72
N LEU A 57 7.21 1.76 3.41
CA LEU A 57 6.16 2.22 2.51
C LEU A 57 5.86 1.14 1.45
N PRO A 58 4.64 0.59 1.37
CA PRO A 58 4.29 -0.39 0.34
C PRO A 58 4.25 0.26 -1.05
N PHE A 59 4.47 -0.51 -2.10
CA PHE A 59 4.21 -0.03 -3.47
C PHE A 59 2.72 0.07 -3.80
N GLU A 60 1.87 -0.64 -3.05
CA GLU A 60 0.41 -0.61 -3.17
C GLU A 60 -0.22 0.27 -2.07
N GLY A 61 -0.60 1.48 -2.45
CA GLY A 61 -1.02 2.53 -1.49
C GLY A 61 -2.27 2.21 -0.69
N HIS A 62 -3.22 1.44 -1.24
CA HIS A 62 -4.44 1.03 -0.52
C HIS A 62 -4.15 0.11 0.67
N LYS A 63 -2.96 -0.49 0.72
CA LYS A 63 -2.51 -1.29 1.86
C LYS A 63 -1.92 -0.40 2.95
N PHE A 64 -1.46 0.81 2.64
CA PHE A 64 -0.79 1.69 3.59
C PHE A 64 -1.73 2.27 4.65
N LEU A 65 -1.33 2.17 5.93
CA LEU A 65 -2.02 2.81 7.05
C LEU A 65 -1.15 3.80 7.82
N ARG A 66 0.06 3.38 8.18
CA ARG A 66 0.93 4.08 9.12
C ARG A 66 2.38 4.02 8.69
N PHE A 67 3.07 5.14 8.91
CA PHE A 67 4.52 5.21 8.93
C PHE A 67 4.94 5.88 10.24
N SER A 68 5.55 5.11 11.14
CA SER A 68 5.96 5.59 12.47
C SER A 68 7.21 4.90 12.96
N SER A 69 7.90 5.55 13.90
CA SER A 69 8.97 4.93 14.66
C SER A 69 9.22 5.71 15.95
N LYS A 70 9.73 5.03 16.97
CA LYS A 70 10.27 5.67 18.17
C LYS A 70 11.49 6.54 17.86
N LEU A 71 11.47 7.74 18.42
CA LEU A 71 12.62 8.64 18.43
C LEU A 71 13.76 8.00 19.23
N ASN A 72 14.95 7.99 18.65
CA ASN A 72 16.17 7.64 19.36
C ASN A 72 16.98 8.90 19.67
N SER A 73 17.85 8.80 20.69
CA SER A 73 18.69 9.92 21.16
C SER A 73 19.64 10.48 20.09
N ASN A 74 19.82 9.77 18.96
CA ASN A 74 20.73 10.16 17.89
C ASN A 74 20.06 11.04 16.81
N GLY A 75 18.76 11.37 16.94
CA GLY A 75 18.04 12.32 16.07
C GLY A 75 17.82 11.89 14.61
N ASN A 76 18.50 10.83 14.16
CA ASN A 76 18.44 10.39 12.78
C ASN A 76 17.03 9.96 12.34
N VAL A 77 16.24 9.34 13.23
CA VAL A 77 14.88 8.86 12.90
C VAL A 77 13.93 10.01 12.59
N GLU A 78 14.03 11.08 13.38
CA GLU A 78 13.17 12.26 13.29
C GLU A 78 13.23 12.89 11.89
N HIS A 79 14.43 12.99 11.32
CA HIS A 79 14.64 13.51 9.97
C HIS A 79 13.88 12.71 8.91
N TYR A 80 13.90 11.38 8.97
CA TYR A 80 13.17 10.53 8.01
C TYR A 80 11.66 10.68 8.18
N ILE A 81 11.16 10.61 9.42
CA ILE A 81 9.72 10.73 9.70
C ILE A 81 9.19 12.06 9.16
N TYR A 82 9.82 13.20 9.48
CA TYR A 82 9.35 14.49 9.01
C TYR A 82 9.55 14.72 7.52
N SER A 83 10.62 14.18 6.91
CA SER A 83 10.81 14.22 5.46
C SER A 83 9.66 13.51 4.75
N ILE A 84 9.33 12.28 5.17
CA ILE A 84 8.23 11.51 4.58
C ILE A 84 6.89 12.17 4.86
N ILE A 85 6.60 12.68 6.06
CA ILE A 85 5.36 13.43 6.34
C ILE A 85 5.20 14.62 5.38
N ARG A 86 6.28 15.39 5.15
CA ARG A 86 6.26 16.53 4.23
C ARG A 86 5.96 16.09 2.81
N LEU A 87 6.65 15.07 2.31
CA LEU A 87 6.41 14.51 0.98
C LEU A 87 4.97 14.00 0.86
N THR A 88 4.50 13.18 1.79
CA THR A 88 3.13 12.64 1.76
C THR A 88 2.09 13.76 1.74
N ARG A 89 2.29 14.84 2.50
CA ARG A 89 1.39 15.99 2.50
C ARG A 89 1.33 16.73 1.17
N LEU A 90 2.41 16.73 0.37
CA LEU A 90 2.38 17.33 -0.97
C LEU A 90 1.41 16.59 -1.91
N TYR A 91 1.29 15.26 -1.75
CA TYR A 91 0.44 14.42 -2.61
C TYR A 91 -0.98 14.25 -2.06
N PHE A 92 -1.11 14.08 -0.74
CA PHE A 92 -2.36 13.65 -0.11
C PHE A 92 -2.98 14.71 0.81
N GLY A 93 -2.26 15.82 1.04
CA GLY A 93 -2.76 17.00 1.73
C GLY A 93 -3.39 16.66 3.09
N PRO A 94 -4.67 17.03 3.32
CA PRO A 94 -5.36 16.82 4.58
C PRO A 94 -5.53 15.35 4.99
N ARG A 95 -5.36 14.38 4.08
CA ARG A 95 -5.47 12.96 4.43
C ARG A 95 -4.33 12.47 5.33
N VAL A 96 -3.24 13.23 5.41
CA VAL A 96 -2.11 12.90 6.27
C VAL A 96 -2.42 13.38 7.68
N HIS A 97 -2.63 12.42 8.60
CA HIS A 97 -2.83 12.66 10.03
C HIS A 97 -1.52 12.41 10.78
N PRO A 98 -0.63 13.41 10.92
CA PRO A 98 0.57 13.23 11.72
C PRO A 98 0.25 13.28 13.21
N TRP A 99 1.06 12.58 13.97
CA TRP A 99 0.92 12.46 15.42
C TRP A 99 2.30 12.30 16.08
N ASN A 100 2.32 12.57 17.37
CA ASN A 100 3.51 12.59 18.21
C ASN A 100 3.05 12.44 19.67
N ASP A 101 3.36 11.29 20.27
CA ASP A 101 2.95 10.98 21.63
C ASP A 101 3.54 11.95 22.66
N GLY A 102 4.74 12.45 22.41
CA GLY A 102 5.40 13.45 23.24
C GLY A 102 4.70 14.82 23.23
N LEU A 103 3.82 15.06 22.25
CA LEU A 103 3.00 16.27 22.13
C LEU A 103 1.52 16.00 22.45
N ASN A 104 1.18 14.84 23.03
CA ASN A 104 -0.21 14.40 23.24
C ASN A 104 -1.05 14.42 21.95
N GLN A 105 -0.42 14.12 20.81
CA GLN A 105 -1.11 13.95 19.53
C GLN A 105 -1.23 12.45 19.26
N PHE A 106 -2.47 11.98 19.13
CA PHE A 106 -2.75 10.56 19.06
C PHE A 106 -2.87 10.07 17.63
N ASP A 107 -2.49 8.81 17.47
CA ASP A 107 -2.66 8.04 16.27
C ASP A 107 -4.16 7.71 16.01
N TYR A 108 -4.49 7.28 14.79
CA TYR A 108 -5.88 7.00 14.41
C TYR A 108 -6.20 5.51 14.42
N TYR A 109 -5.29 4.69 13.88
CA TYR A 109 -5.46 3.24 13.80
C TYR A 109 -4.93 2.52 15.04
N SER A 110 -5.56 1.42 15.43
CA SER A 110 -4.97 0.53 16.42
C SER A 110 -3.77 -0.22 15.84
N TRP A 111 -2.82 -0.62 16.70
CA TRP A 111 -1.71 -1.49 16.27
C TRP A 111 -2.18 -2.81 15.64
N SER A 112 -3.34 -3.34 16.03
CA SER A 112 -3.89 -4.55 15.39
C SER A 112 -4.16 -4.31 13.90
N GLU A 113 -4.83 -3.19 13.56
CA GLU A 113 -5.14 -2.85 12.17
C GLU A 113 -3.88 -2.59 11.35
N VAL A 114 -2.89 -1.92 11.95
CA VAL A 114 -1.59 -1.65 11.31
C VAL A 114 -0.86 -2.96 10.99
N HIS A 115 -0.77 -3.87 11.96
CA HIS A 115 -0.13 -5.17 11.72
C HIS A 115 -0.88 -6.02 10.69
N ASP A 116 -2.21 -5.98 10.67
CA ASP A 116 -3.01 -6.69 9.67
C ASP A 116 -2.75 -6.14 8.27
N SER A 117 -2.65 -4.82 8.12
CA SER A 117 -2.23 -4.15 6.88
C SER A 117 -0.83 -4.60 6.43
N PHE A 118 0.16 -4.65 7.33
CA PHE A 118 1.53 -5.05 7.00
C PHE A 118 1.62 -6.48 6.44
N ARG A 119 0.77 -7.40 6.92
CA ARG A 119 0.73 -8.78 6.40
C ARG A 119 0.32 -8.84 4.92
N LEU A 120 -0.35 -7.81 4.41
CA LEU A 120 -0.79 -7.73 3.01
C LEU A 120 0.31 -7.27 2.06
N TYR A 121 1.39 -6.65 2.55
CA TYR A 121 2.40 -6.04 1.68
C TYR A 121 3.16 -7.07 0.84
N ASN A 122 3.37 -8.27 1.41
CA ASN A 122 4.04 -9.37 0.71
C ASN A 122 3.06 -10.23 -0.12
N GLN A 123 1.78 -9.88 -0.13
CA GLN A 123 0.77 -10.61 -0.88
C GLN A 123 0.42 -9.78 -2.13
N PRO A 124 0.58 -10.31 -3.35
CA PRO A 124 0.08 -9.63 -4.53
C PRO A 124 -1.44 -9.45 -4.38
N ASP A 125 -1.97 -8.32 -4.88
CA ASP A 125 -3.41 -8.17 -4.99
C ASP A 125 -4.02 -9.39 -5.67
N SER A 126 -4.98 -10.02 -5.00
CA SER A 126 -5.85 -10.99 -5.68
C SER A 126 -6.49 -10.26 -6.86
N PRO A 127 -6.62 -10.90 -8.05
CA PRO A 127 -7.22 -10.25 -9.21
C PRO A 127 -8.53 -9.64 -8.75
N SER A 128 -8.57 -8.30 -8.79
CA SER A 128 -9.60 -7.49 -8.15
C SER A 128 -10.96 -8.09 -8.48
N SER A 129 -11.72 -8.45 -7.43
CA SER A 129 -13.14 -8.69 -7.54
C SER A 129 -13.83 -7.36 -7.85
N SER A 130 -13.61 -6.80 -9.03
CA SER A 130 -14.74 -6.19 -9.70
C SER A 130 -15.80 -7.30 -9.73
N ASP A 131 -16.91 -7.12 -9.00
CA ASP A 131 -18.05 -8.06 -8.93
C ASP A 131 -18.63 -8.42 -10.30
N VAL A 132 -18.11 -7.78 -11.35
CA VAL A 132 -18.29 -8.13 -12.74
C VAL A 132 -17.06 -8.93 -13.20
N PRO A 133 -17.20 -10.25 -13.43
CA PRO A 133 -16.14 -11.05 -14.04
C PRO A 133 -15.66 -10.36 -15.33
N PRO A 134 -14.35 -10.39 -15.68
CA PRO A 134 -13.84 -9.77 -16.91
C PRO A 134 -14.32 -10.50 -18.19
N PHE A 135 -15.22 -11.47 -18.05
CA PHE A 135 -15.83 -12.23 -19.10
C PHE A 135 -17.35 -12.34 -18.91
N GLU A 136 -18.04 -12.78 -19.96
CA GLU A 136 -19.43 -13.21 -19.94
C GLU A 136 -19.56 -14.58 -20.62
N VAL A 137 -20.59 -15.33 -20.26
CA VAL A 137 -20.91 -16.60 -20.92
C VAL A 137 -21.89 -16.30 -22.05
N ARG A 138 -21.54 -16.67 -23.29
CA ARG A 138 -22.45 -16.56 -24.45
C ARG A 138 -22.49 -17.84 -25.27
N ASP A 139 -23.59 -18.02 -25.99
CA ASP A 139 -23.69 -19.02 -27.03
C ASP A 139 -22.94 -18.54 -28.28
N ILE A 140 -21.92 -19.31 -28.65
CA ILE A 140 -21.08 -19.04 -29.80
C ILE A 140 -21.58 -19.91 -30.96
N PRO A 141 -21.97 -19.32 -32.10
CA PRO A 141 -22.47 -20.07 -33.25
C PRO A 141 -21.52 -21.21 -33.62
N ARG A 142 -22.07 -22.43 -33.74
CA ARG A 142 -21.34 -23.68 -34.05
C ARG A 142 -20.32 -24.16 -33.01
N LYS A 143 -20.21 -23.52 -31.84
CA LYS A 143 -19.25 -23.89 -30.77
C LYS A 143 -19.90 -24.12 -29.39
N GLY A 144 -21.18 -23.78 -29.21
CA GLY A 144 -21.88 -23.93 -27.94
C GLY A 144 -21.56 -22.80 -26.96
N ARG A 145 -21.69 -23.05 -25.66
CA ARG A 145 -21.46 -22.05 -24.60
C ARG A 145 -19.96 -21.80 -24.39
N GLY A 146 -19.53 -20.54 -24.42
CA GLY A 146 -18.15 -20.14 -24.20
C GLY A 146 -18.01 -18.84 -23.40
N LEU A 147 -16.80 -18.58 -22.90
CA LEU A 147 -16.45 -17.33 -22.20
C LEU A 147 -15.93 -16.30 -23.22
N ILE A 148 -16.47 -15.08 -23.17
CA ILE A 148 -16.06 -13.95 -24.00
C ILE A 148 -15.55 -12.84 -23.09
N ALA A 149 -14.35 -12.32 -23.36
CA ALA A 149 -13.77 -11.21 -22.61
C ALA A 149 -14.59 -9.92 -22.83
N LYS A 150 -14.86 -9.18 -21.75
CA LYS A 150 -15.53 -7.87 -21.77
C LYS A 150 -14.56 -6.69 -21.73
N VAL A 151 -13.29 -6.98 -21.44
CA VAL A 151 -12.19 -6.02 -21.32
C VAL A 151 -10.95 -6.61 -21.97
N ASP A 152 -9.97 -5.78 -22.28
CA ASP A 152 -8.67 -6.25 -22.74
C ASP A 152 -7.97 -7.05 -21.64
N ILE A 153 -7.47 -8.24 -21.99
CA ILE A 153 -6.80 -9.16 -21.06
C ILE A 153 -5.34 -9.31 -21.49
N ALA A 154 -4.43 -8.87 -20.64
CA ALA A 154 -2.99 -9.01 -20.88
C ALA A 154 -2.60 -10.49 -20.96
N ALA A 155 -1.62 -10.80 -21.82
CA ALA A 155 -1.07 -12.15 -21.90
C ALA A 155 -0.50 -12.60 -20.54
N GLY A 156 -0.86 -13.80 -20.09
CA GLY A 156 -0.46 -14.33 -18.78
C GLY A 156 -1.36 -13.91 -17.60
N ALA A 157 -2.40 -13.10 -17.83
CA ALA A 157 -3.35 -12.74 -16.78
C ALA A 157 -4.18 -13.96 -16.31
N ARG A 158 -4.35 -14.09 -14.99
CA ARG A 158 -5.18 -15.14 -14.38
C ARG A 158 -6.66 -14.71 -14.36
N ILE A 159 -7.49 -15.39 -15.14
CA ILE A 159 -8.91 -15.02 -15.35
C ILE A 159 -9.87 -15.76 -14.40
N LEU A 160 -9.56 -17.03 -14.07
CA LEU A 160 -10.42 -17.88 -13.26
C LEU A 160 -9.59 -18.78 -12.34
N CYS A 161 -10.13 -19.06 -11.16
CA CYS A 161 -9.62 -20.04 -10.21
C CYS A 161 -10.72 -21.07 -9.95
N GLU A 162 -10.53 -22.31 -10.37
CA GLU A 162 -11.48 -23.38 -10.08
C GLU A 162 -11.20 -23.97 -8.69
N LYS A 163 -12.25 -24.18 -7.90
CA LYS A 163 -12.19 -24.99 -6.69
C LYS A 163 -12.81 -26.34 -7.01
N THR A 164 -12.12 -27.42 -6.67
CA THR A 164 -12.65 -28.78 -6.81
C THR A 164 -13.93 -28.94 -6.00
N ALA A 165 -14.97 -29.50 -6.63
CA ALA A 165 -16.21 -29.82 -5.96
C ALA A 165 -15.96 -30.85 -4.85
N SER A 166 -16.55 -30.63 -3.66
CA SER A 166 -16.53 -31.62 -2.59
C SER A 166 -17.27 -32.88 -3.04
N PRO A 167 -16.75 -34.10 -2.76
CA PRO A 167 -17.51 -35.32 -2.99
C PRO A 167 -18.76 -35.31 -2.11
N GLY A 168 -19.92 -35.53 -2.73
CA GLY A 168 -21.22 -35.65 -2.07
C GLY A 168 -21.47 -37.04 -1.50
#